data_AF-A0A969L3B9-F1
#
_entry.id   AF-A0A969L3B9-F1
#
_cell.length_a   1.000
_cell.length_b   1.000
_cell.length_c   1.000
_cell.angle_alpha   90.00
_cell.angle_beta   90.00
_cell.angle_gamma   90.00
#
_symmetry.space_group_name_H-M   'P 1'
#
loop_
_entity.id
_entity.type
_entity.pdbx_description
1 polymer ?
#
loop_
_entity_poly.entity_id
_entity_poly.type
_entity_poly.pdbx_seq_one_letter_code
_entity_poly.pdbx_strand_id
1 'polypeptide(L)'
;MLSWLLVSVGVIVGRFVLRRIVQNMRANGRFLTAALIIGANEEGLAIAEQLQANPKAGVWLAGFVDDELGPGSELLPDVPVLGSVDGIGSLVRQHGIQEIIVASTALPREKLLQLFTAFGSEDNITIRMSSGLYELLTTGVEVQEFGNVPLLSVNKVRLTGADMTMKSMLDLTLSIGSLIVFLPIMVAMAIAIRLDSPGPIFHLRGVVGVGGKRFNAFKFRTMYVDADERLARDPELRREFELNHKLKNDPRVTRIGRFLRRTSLDELPQLINVLLGQMSLVGPRMITEEERVRYGKFRMNLSTVKPGITGLWQVSGRSDVSYEERVMLDMNYIRNYSIWFDLHILWQTIPAVLKSRGAY
;
A
#
# COMPACT_ATOMS: atom_id res chain seq x y z
N MET A 1 28.52 9.07 -29.54
CA MET A 1 28.09 8.43 -28.27
C MET A 1 27.91 9.45 -27.14
N LEU A 2 28.87 10.36 -26.89
CA LEU A 2 28.74 11.38 -25.83
C LEU A 2 27.56 12.35 -26.03
N SER A 3 27.31 12.80 -27.26
CA SER A 3 26.17 13.67 -27.60
C SER A 3 24.82 13.01 -27.29
N TRP A 4 24.66 11.74 -27.65
CA TRP A 4 23.46 10.96 -27.34
C TRP A 4 23.24 10.80 -25.84
N LEU A 5 24.30 10.54 -25.08
CA LEU A 5 24.21 10.45 -23.61
C LEU A 5 23.80 11.78 -22.98
N LEU A 6 24.38 12.90 -23.42
CA LEU A 6 24.03 14.24 -22.94
C LEU A 6 22.59 14.62 -23.28
N VAL A 7 22.11 14.30 -24.49
CA VAL A 7 20.71 14.54 -24.89
C VAL A 7 19.77 13.70 -24.04
N SER A 8 20.05 12.41 -23.86
CA SER A 8 19.21 11.52 -23.03
C SER A 8 19.15 12.00 -21.59
N VAL A 9 20.29 12.32 -20.97
CA VAL A 9 20.34 12.84 -19.59
C VAL A 9 19.62 14.19 -19.51
N GLY A 10 19.86 15.10 -20.46
CA GLY A 10 19.21 16.41 -20.52
C GLY A 10 17.69 16.31 -20.63
N VAL A 11 17.17 15.41 -21.47
CA VAL A 11 15.72 15.18 -21.60
C VAL A 11 15.14 14.56 -20.33
N ILE A 12 15.83 13.59 -19.71
CA ILE A 12 15.38 12.95 -18.46
C ILE A 12 15.30 13.99 -17.34
N VAL A 13 16.38 14.76 -17.13
CA VAL A 13 16.46 15.80 -16.10
C VAL A 13 15.46 16.92 -16.39
N GLY A 14 15.39 17.39 -17.65
CA GLY A 14 14.44 18.42 -18.07
C GLY A 14 12.99 18.02 -17.82
N ARG A 15 12.59 16.81 -18.22
CA ARG A 15 11.24 16.28 -17.96
C ARG A 15 10.97 16.11 -16.46
N PHE A 16 11.97 15.68 -15.69
CA PHE A 16 11.84 15.55 -14.23
C PHE A 16 11.62 16.91 -13.56
N VAL A 17 12.43 17.92 -13.91
CA VAL A 17 12.33 19.29 -13.38
C VAL A 17 10.99 19.92 -13.78
N LEU A 18 10.61 19.86 -15.06
CA LEU A 18 9.32 20.38 -15.52
C LEU A 18 8.15 19.70 -14.80
N ARG A 19 8.17 18.37 -14.66
CA ARG A 19 7.13 17.64 -13.95
C ARG A 19 7.03 18.08 -12.49
N ARG A 20 8.16 18.29 -11.80
CA ARG A 20 8.19 18.79 -10.42
C ARG A 20 7.67 20.22 -10.30
N ILE A 21 8.03 21.10 -11.22
CA ILE A 21 7.52 22.48 -11.27
C ILE A 21 6.01 22.46 -11.45
N VAL A 22 5.49 21.74 -12.46
CA VAL A 22 4.04 21.65 -12.71
C VAL A 22 3.29 21.04 -11.54
N GLN A 23 3.80 19.95 -10.93
CA GLN A 23 3.18 19.33 -9.75
C GLN A 23 3.15 20.28 -8.55
N ASN A 24 4.21 21.07 -8.35
CA ASN A 24 4.25 22.05 -7.27
C ASN A 24 3.31 23.23 -7.55
N MET A 25 3.20 23.68 -8.81
CA MET A 25 2.25 24.71 -9.21
C MET A 25 0.81 24.23 -9.02
N ARG A 26 0.50 22.98 -9.35
CA ARG A 26 -0.80 22.33 -9.07
C ARG A 26 -1.14 22.26 -7.60
N ALA A 27 -0.17 21.84 -6.77
CA ALA A 27 -0.34 21.83 -5.32
C ALA A 27 -0.62 23.22 -4.73
N ASN A 28 -0.16 24.29 -5.40
CA ASN A 28 -0.40 25.68 -5.03
C ASN A 28 -1.61 26.32 -5.75
N GLY A 29 -2.50 25.52 -6.34
CA GLY A 29 -3.74 26.00 -6.93
C GLY A 29 -3.63 26.53 -8.37
N ARG A 30 -2.51 26.33 -9.06
CA ARG A 30 -2.30 26.77 -10.46
C ARG A 30 -2.33 25.59 -11.43
N PHE A 31 -2.73 25.81 -12.69
CA PHE A 31 -2.92 24.73 -13.68
C PHE A 31 -3.93 23.67 -13.21
N LEU A 32 -5.04 24.13 -12.63
CA LEU A 32 -6.16 23.28 -12.27
C LEU A 32 -7.17 23.24 -13.41
N THR A 33 -7.63 22.04 -13.73
CA THR A 33 -8.75 21.79 -14.63
C THR A 33 -10.02 21.71 -13.79
N ALA A 34 -11.00 22.55 -14.08
CA ALA A 34 -12.28 22.54 -13.38
C ALA A 34 -13.07 21.28 -13.77
N ALA A 35 -13.39 20.45 -12.79
CA ALA A 35 -14.07 19.18 -12.96
C ALA A 35 -15.42 19.13 -12.25
N LEU A 36 -16.37 18.43 -12.88
CA LEU A 36 -17.71 18.20 -12.38
C LEU A 36 -17.97 16.69 -12.30
N ILE A 37 -18.42 16.19 -11.15
CA ILE A 37 -18.77 14.77 -10.99
C ILE A 37 -20.26 14.60 -11.18
N ILE A 38 -20.67 13.68 -12.07
CA ILE A 38 -22.06 13.28 -12.20
C ILE A 38 -22.30 12.01 -11.38
N GLY A 39 -23.25 12.08 -10.45
CA GLY A 39 -23.55 11.05 -9.48
C GLY A 39 -22.95 11.36 -8.12
N ALA A 40 -23.79 11.68 -7.16
CA ALA A 40 -23.46 11.92 -5.76
C ALA A 40 -23.67 10.66 -4.90
N ASN A 41 -23.47 9.49 -5.50
CA ASN A 41 -23.55 8.20 -4.83
C ASN A 41 -22.20 7.78 -4.22
N GLU A 42 -22.12 6.61 -3.60
CA GLU A 42 -20.88 6.11 -2.99
C GLU A 42 -19.69 6.09 -3.95
N GLU A 43 -19.91 5.78 -5.23
CA GLU A 43 -18.87 5.81 -6.27
C GLU A 43 -18.37 7.25 -6.53
N GLY A 44 -19.29 8.20 -6.69
CA GLY A 44 -18.96 9.61 -6.91
C GLY A 44 -18.22 10.24 -5.73
N LEU A 45 -18.70 10.03 -4.50
CA LEU A 45 -18.03 10.51 -3.29
C LEU A 45 -16.60 9.98 -3.21
N ALA A 46 -16.40 8.70 -3.47
CA ALA A 46 -15.09 8.09 -3.37
C ALA A 46 -14.10 8.58 -4.44
N ILE A 47 -14.58 8.89 -5.65
CA ILE A 47 -13.79 9.55 -6.69
C ILE A 47 -13.37 10.95 -6.22
N ALA A 48 -14.29 11.71 -5.66
CA ALA A 48 -14.02 13.06 -5.17
C ALA A 48 -12.97 13.06 -4.04
N GLU A 49 -13.10 12.18 -3.05
CA GLU A 49 -12.13 12.03 -1.97
C GLU A 49 -10.72 11.74 -2.49
N GLN A 50 -10.58 10.86 -3.50
CA GLN A 50 -9.26 10.52 -4.06
C GLN A 50 -8.63 11.68 -4.84
N LEU A 51 -9.45 12.45 -5.56
CA LEU A 51 -8.99 13.63 -6.28
C LEU A 51 -8.56 14.74 -5.32
N GLN A 52 -9.35 14.98 -4.25
CA GLN A 52 -8.99 15.93 -3.19
C GLN A 52 -7.73 15.49 -2.43
N ALA A 53 -7.60 14.20 -2.13
CA ALA A 53 -6.42 13.65 -1.45
C ALA A 53 -5.12 13.76 -2.28
N ASN A 54 -5.22 14.01 -3.60
CA ASN A 54 -4.06 14.17 -4.47
C ASN A 54 -4.10 15.49 -5.26
N PRO A 55 -3.77 16.64 -4.63
CA PRO A 55 -3.75 17.95 -5.28
C PRO A 55 -2.83 18.05 -6.52
N LYS A 56 -1.86 17.13 -6.65
CA LYS A 56 -0.95 17.06 -7.81
C LYS A 56 -1.63 16.55 -9.08
N ALA A 57 -2.83 15.96 -8.96
CA ALA A 57 -3.67 15.60 -10.11
C ALA A 57 -3.96 16.83 -10.98
N GLY A 58 -4.04 18.01 -10.37
CA GLY A 58 -4.33 19.26 -11.08
C GLY A 58 -5.80 19.40 -11.43
N VAL A 59 -6.68 18.83 -10.61
CA VAL A 59 -8.13 18.87 -10.78
C VAL A 59 -8.70 19.75 -9.67
N TRP A 60 -9.55 20.70 -10.04
CA TRP A 60 -10.37 21.46 -9.10
C TRP A 60 -11.80 20.96 -9.21
N LEU A 61 -12.32 20.35 -8.14
CA LEU A 61 -13.69 19.86 -8.11
C LEU A 61 -14.63 21.04 -7.86
N ALA A 62 -15.44 21.37 -8.87
CA ALA A 62 -16.45 22.41 -8.75
C ALA A 62 -17.68 21.93 -7.96
N GLY A 63 -18.02 20.65 -8.06
CA GLY A 63 -19.19 20.09 -7.38
C GLY A 63 -19.66 18.76 -7.94
N PHE A 64 -20.80 18.32 -7.42
CA PHE A 64 -21.56 17.16 -7.91
C PHE A 64 -22.77 17.59 -8.73
N VAL A 65 -23.23 16.69 -9.59
CA VAL A 65 -24.52 16.78 -10.27
C VAL A 65 -25.28 15.50 -9.98
N ASP A 66 -26.48 15.64 -9.45
CA ASP A 66 -27.30 14.50 -9.05
C ASP A 66 -28.78 14.83 -9.20
N ASP A 67 -29.59 13.86 -9.62
CA ASP A 67 -31.02 14.05 -9.84
C ASP A 67 -31.84 13.82 -8.55
N GLU A 68 -31.31 13.09 -7.57
CA GLU A 68 -31.98 12.78 -6.31
C GLU A 68 -31.67 13.82 -5.24
N LEU A 69 -30.44 14.36 -5.23
CA LEU A 69 -29.99 15.34 -4.25
C LEU A 69 -30.17 16.78 -4.75
N GLY A 70 -30.74 17.63 -3.89
CA GLY A 70 -31.02 19.03 -4.24
C GLY A 70 -29.75 19.91 -4.31
N PRO A 71 -29.78 21.00 -5.09
CA PRO A 71 -28.68 21.96 -5.16
C PRO A 71 -28.31 22.52 -3.78
N GLY A 72 -27.01 22.61 -3.49
CA GLY A 72 -26.49 23.08 -2.20
C GLY A 72 -26.31 21.98 -1.14
N SER A 73 -26.66 20.73 -1.44
CA SER A 73 -26.34 19.59 -0.57
C SER A 73 -24.82 19.39 -0.53
N GLU A 74 -24.21 19.47 0.65
CA GLU A 74 -22.78 19.22 0.84
C GLU A 74 -22.55 17.79 1.33
N LEU A 75 -21.91 16.97 0.49
CA LEU A 75 -21.52 15.60 0.81
C LEU A 75 -20.06 15.51 1.23
N LEU A 76 -19.26 16.47 0.75
CA LEU A 76 -17.86 16.66 1.09
C LEU A 76 -17.62 18.14 1.35
N PRO A 77 -16.65 18.48 2.23
CA PRO A 77 -16.27 19.86 2.47
C PRO A 77 -15.89 20.56 1.16
N ASP A 78 -16.47 21.74 0.94
CA ASP A 78 -16.22 22.60 -0.22
C ASP A 78 -16.60 22.02 -1.60
N VAL A 79 -17.42 20.95 -1.64
CA VAL A 79 -17.89 20.33 -2.90
C VAL A 79 -19.42 20.12 -2.85
N PRO A 80 -20.20 21.16 -3.19
CA PRO A 80 -21.66 21.08 -3.16
C PRO A 80 -22.22 20.34 -4.37
N VAL A 81 -23.46 19.86 -4.27
CA VAL A 81 -24.28 19.49 -5.42
C VAL A 81 -24.71 20.79 -6.13
N LEU A 82 -24.32 20.97 -7.39
CA LEU A 82 -24.60 22.19 -8.16
C LEU A 82 -25.96 22.15 -8.88
N GLY A 83 -26.50 20.95 -9.13
CA GLY A 83 -27.79 20.80 -9.81
C GLY A 83 -28.03 19.40 -10.34
N SER A 84 -28.98 19.29 -11.26
CA SER A 84 -29.40 18.04 -11.90
C SER A 84 -28.69 17.78 -13.23
N VAL A 85 -28.77 16.55 -13.70
CA VAL A 85 -28.09 16.08 -14.93
C VAL A 85 -28.61 16.83 -16.16
N ASP A 86 -29.90 17.14 -16.18
CA ASP A 86 -30.53 17.87 -17.29
C ASP A 86 -30.01 19.31 -17.40
N GLY A 87 -29.57 19.90 -16.28
CA GLY A 87 -29.01 21.25 -16.21
C GLY A 87 -27.51 21.34 -16.47
N ILE A 88 -26.84 20.24 -16.81
CA ILE A 88 -25.37 20.20 -16.85
C ILE A 88 -24.76 21.20 -17.84
N GLY A 89 -25.41 21.48 -18.97
CA GLY A 89 -24.91 22.40 -19.99
C GLY A 89 -24.78 23.85 -19.48
N SER A 90 -25.72 24.31 -18.65
CA SER A 90 -25.62 25.64 -18.04
C SER A 90 -24.56 25.66 -16.95
N LEU A 91 -24.47 24.60 -16.14
CA LEU A 91 -23.45 24.45 -15.09
C LEU A 91 -22.03 24.47 -15.65
N VAL A 92 -21.81 23.77 -16.77
CA VAL A 92 -20.51 23.71 -17.45
C VAL A 92 -20.05 25.10 -17.89
N ARG A 93 -20.95 25.89 -18.50
CA ARG A 93 -20.64 27.25 -18.95
C ARG A 93 -20.45 28.22 -17.78
N GLN A 94 -21.30 28.12 -16.76
CA GLN A 94 -21.27 29.02 -15.61
C GLN A 94 -19.99 28.84 -14.77
N HIS A 95 -19.55 27.59 -14.58
CA HIS A 95 -18.39 27.27 -13.74
C HIS A 95 -17.10 27.03 -14.55
N GLY A 96 -17.15 27.18 -15.87
CA GLY A 96 -15.99 26.99 -16.75
C GLY A 96 -15.42 25.57 -16.70
N ILE A 97 -16.31 24.56 -16.61
CA ILE A 97 -15.94 23.15 -16.47
C ILE A 97 -15.28 22.67 -17.76
N GLN A 98 -14.15 21.98 -17.60
CA GLN A 98 -13.38 21.40 -18.70
C GLN A 98 -13.34 19.86 -18.62
N GLU A 99 -13.73 19.29 -17.47
CA GLU A 99 -13.70 17.86 -17.24
C GLU A 99 -14.99 17.39 -16.57
N ILE A 100 -15.65 16.40 -17.16
CA ILE A 100 -16.87 15.79 -16.64
C ILE A 100 -16.54 14.35 -16.28
N ILE A 101 -16.70 13.98 -15.01
CA ILE A 101 -16.42 12.63 -14.52
C ILE A 101 -17.74 11.97 -14.16
N VAL A 102 -18.10 10.92 -14.88
CA VAL A 102 -19.37 10.24 -14.70
C VAL A 102 -19.20 8.99 -13.86
N ALA A 103 -19.89 8.93 -12.72
CA ALA A 103 -20.03 7.70 -11.95
C ALA A 103 -20.94 6.74 -12.72
N SER A 104 -20.37 5.64 -13.22
CA SER A 104 -21.07 4.63 -14.03
C SER A 104 -22.33 4.07 -13.35
N THR A 105 -22.32 3.99 -12.02
CA THR A 105 -23.45 3.47 -11.24
C THR A 105 -24.54 4.49 -10.96
N ALA A 106 -24.31 5.78 -11.29
CA ALA A 106 -25.24 6.86 -10.99
C ALA A 106 -26.24 7.14 -12.11
N LEU A 107 -25.94 6.75 -13.36
CA LEU A 107 -26.79 7.05 -14.51
C LEU A 107 -27.22 5.82 -15.30
N PRO A 108 -28.48 5.78 -15.76
CA PRO A 108 -28.90 4.83 -16.78
C PRO A 108 -28.11 4.99 -18.07
N ARG A 109 -27.92 3.88 -18.80
CA ARG A 109 -27.19 3.84 -20.08
C ARG A 109 -27.68 4.88 -21.09
N GLU A 110 -28.98 5.15 -21.12
CA GLU A 110 -29.59 6.12 -22.05
C GLU A 110 -29.11 7.56 -21.76
N LYS A 111 -29.14 7.99 -20.49
CA LYS A 111 -28.63 9.30 -20.06
C LYS A 111 -27.12 9.42 -20.32
N LEU A 112 -26.36 8.35 -20.10
CA LEU A 112 -24.92 8.33 -20.43
C LEU A 112 -24.69 8.62 -21.92
N LEU A 113 -25.38 7.92 -22.82
CA LEU A 113 -25.24 8.13 -24.26
C LEU A 113 -25.64 9.55 -24.70
N GLN A 114 -26.68 10.12 -24.08
CA GLN A 114 -27.08 11.51 -24.32
C GLN A 114 -25.97 12.48 -23.93
N LEU A 115 -25.32 12.30 -22.78
CA LEU A 115 -24.19 13.13 -22.35
C LEU A 115 -22.99 13.03 -23.31
N PHE A 116 -22.62 11.82 -23.72
CA PHE A 116 -21.54 11.64 -24.72
C PHE A 116 -21.88 12.27 -26.06
N THR A 117 -23.15 12.26 -26.47
CA THR A 117 -23.56 12.88 -27.72
C THR A 117 -23.57 14.41 -27.60
N ALA A 118 -24.05 14.94 -26.47
CA ALA A 118 -24.15 16.38 -26.21
C ALA A 118 -22.79 17.07 -26.08
N PHE A 119 -21.84 16.44 -25.37
CA PHE A 119 -20.53 17.04 -25.08
C PHE A 119 -19.36 16.40 -25.82
N GLY A 120 -19.54 15.22 -26.44
CA GLY A 120 -18.45 14.52 -27.13
C GLY A 120 -17.96 15.20 -28.40
N SER A 121 -18.66 16.22 -28.89
CA SER A 121 -18.25 17.07 -30.02
C SER A 121 -17.62 18.40 -29.59
N GLU A 122 -17.58 18.70 -28.28
CA GLU A 122 -16.97 19.94 -27.77
C GLU A 122 -15.49 19.71 -27.44
N ASP A 123 -14.59 20.27 -28.26
CA ASP A 123 -13.12 20.09 -28.11
C ASP A 123 -12.56 20.53 -26.75
N ASN A 124 -13.29 21.38 -26.02
CA ASN A 124 -12.85 21.94 -24.73
C ASN A 124 -13.33 21.15 -23.51
N ILE A 125 -14.12 20.09 -23.69
CA ILE A 125 -14.68 19.30 -22.59
C ILE A 125 -14.24 17.84 -22.73
N THR A 126 -13.54 17.35 -21.69
CA THR A 126 -13.18 15.93 -21.61
C THR A 126 -14.19 15.19 -20.74
N ILE A 127 -14.88 14.21 -21.31
CA ILE A 127 -15.76 13.30 -20.56
C ILE A 127 -14.97 12.05 -20.17
N ARG A 128 -14.96 11.71 -18.88
CA ARG A 128 -14.43 10.45 -18.35
C ARG A 128 -15.53 9.70 -17.64
N MET A 129 -15.49 8.38 -17.73
CA MET A 129 -16.40 7.50 -17.02
C MET A 129 -15.61 6.63 -16.05
N SER A 130 -16.11 6.47 -14.83
CA SER A 130 -15.59 5.48 -13.90
C SER A 130 -15.97 4.06 -14.34
N SER A 131 -15.35 3.03 -13.78
CA SER A 131 -15.65 1.64 -14.18
C SER A 131 -16.87 1.03 -13.48
N GLY A 132 -17.50 1.72 -12.50
CA GLY A 132 -18.51 1.12 -11.62
C GLY A 132 -17.92 0.13 -10.60
N LEU A 133 -16.69 -0.35 -10.84
CA LEU A 133 -16.00 -1.36 -10.07
C LEU A 133 -15.08 -0.73 -9.03
N TYR A 134 -15.60 0.23 -8.25
CA TYR A 134 -14.80 0.97 -7.28
C TYR A 134 -14.05 0.06 -6.30
N GLU A 135 -14.65 -1.06 -5.90
CA GLU A 135 -14.00 -2.07 -5.05
C GLU A 135 -12.73 -2.68 -5.68
N LEU A 136 -12.73 -2.87 -7.01
CA LEU A 136 -11.63 -3.44 -7.79
C LEU A 136 -10.60 -2.40 -8.25
N LEU A 137 -10.87 -1.10 -8.14
CA LEU A 137 -9.88 -0.07 -8.44
C LEU A 137 -8.70 -0.07 -7.46
N THR A 138 -8.88 -0.66 -6.27
CA THR A 138 -7.76 -0.87 -5.33
C THR A 138 -6.70 -1.83 -5.90
N THR A 139 -7.08 -2.76 -6.79
CA THR A 139 -6.15 -3.62 -7.54
C THR A 139 -5.55 -2.94 -8.77
N GLY A 140 -6.24 -1.95 -9.35
CA GLY A 140 -5.93 -1.36 -10.64
C GLY A 140 -6.67 -2.07 -11.78
N VAL A 141 -7.22 -1.33 -12.73
CA VAL A 141 -8.01 -1.85 -13.87
C VAL A 141 -7.43 -1.27 -15.15
N GLU A 142 -7.31 -2.10 -16.18
CA GLU A 142 -6.85 -1.71 -17.51
C GLU A 142 -7.85 -2.17 -18.56
N VAL A 143 -8.06 -1.35 -19.58
CA VAL A 143 -8.87 -1.72 -20.75
C VAL A 143 -7.96 -2.46 -21.71
N GLN A 144 -8.23 -3.73 -21.98
CA GLN A 144 -7.51 -4.53 -22.96
C GLN A 144 -8.45 -4.94 -24.10
N GLU A 145 -8.03 -4.73 -25.34
CA GLU A 145 -8.73 -5.24 -26.51
C GLU A 145 -8.44 -6.73 -26.69
N PHE A 146 -9.47 -7.57 -26.60
CA PHE A 146 -9.38 -8.98 -26.94
C PHE A 146 -10.37 -9.28 -28.08
N GLY A 147 -9.84 -9.59 -29.26
CA GLY A 147 -10.67 -9.83 -30.44
C GLY A 147 -11.53 -8.64 -30.84
N ASN A 148 -11.01 -7.41 -30.74
CA ASN A 148 -11.72 -6.14 -30.98
C ASN A 148 -12.84 -5.83 -29.98
N VAL A 149 -12.90 -6.55 -28.86
CA VAL A 149 -13.81 -6.24 -27.75
C VAL A 149 -12.99 -5.57 -26.64
N PRO A 150 -13.31 -4.32 -26.25
CA PRO A 150 -12.67 -3.67 -25.12
C PRO A 150 -13.16 -4.33 -23.83
N LEU A 151 -12.33 -5.16 -23.23
CA LEU A 151 -12.62 -5.84 -21.97
C LEU A 151 -11.88 -5.16 -20.83
N LEU A 152 -12.56 -4.99 -19.70
CA LEU A 152 -11.92 -4.54 -18.46
C LEU A 152 -11.20 -5.73 -17.82
N SER A 153 -9.89 -5.62 -17.71
CA SER A 153 -9.06 -6.58 -16.99
C SER A 153 -8.62 -5.97 -15.67
N VAL A 154 -8.73 -6.75 -14.59
CA VAL A 154 -8.16 -6.36 -13.30
C VAL A 154 -6.67 -6.65 -13.33
N ASN A 155 -5.85 -5.62 -13.11
CA ASN A 155 -4.41 -5.80 -12.98
C ASN A 155 -4.13 -6.52 -11.65
N LYS A 156 -4.02 -7.85 -11.72
CA LYS A 156 -3.84 -8.75 -10.56
C LYS A 156 -2.48 -8.56 -9.87
N VAL A 157 -1.55 -7.80 -10.43
CA VAL A 157 -0.21 -7.58 -9.90
C VAL A 157 0.25 -6.16 -10.20
N ARG A 158 0.56 -5.36 -9.17
CA ARG A 158 1.04 -3.97 -9.33
C ARG A 158 2.50 -3.87 -9.77
N LEU A 159 3.31 -4.87 -9.46
CA LEU A 159 4.67 -4.98 -10.00
C LEU A 159 4.65 -5.90 -11.21
N THR A 160 4.93 -5.40 -12.41
CA THR A 160 5.00 -6.23 -13.63
C THR A 160 6.38 -6.15 -14.29
N GLY A 161 6.80 -7.27 -14.90
CA GLY A 161 7.98 -7.34 -15.78
C GLY A 161 9.29 -6.85 -15.16
N ALA A 162 9.77 -5.70 -15.64
CA ALA A 162 11.07 -5.14 -15.30
C ALA A 162 11.18 -4.76 -13.81
N ASP A 163 10.11 -4.22 -13.21
CA ASP A 163 10.09 -3.87 -11.78
C ASP A 163 10.17 -5.13 -10.90
N MET A 164 9.44 -6.19 -11.32
CA MET A 164 9.61 -7.59 -10.90
C MET A 164 11.07 -7.99 -10.69
N THR A 165 11.77 -7.89 -11.80
CA THR A 165 13.14 -8.37 -11.96
C THR A 165 14.11 -7.50 -11.18
N MET A 166 13.98 -6.18 -11.29
CA MET A 166 14.88 -5.24 -10.63
C MET A 166 14.72 -5.27 -9.11
N LYS A 167 13.48 -5.40 -8.60
CA LYS A 167 13.23 -5.65 -7.18
C LYS A 167 13.87 -6.95 -6.71
N SER A 168 13.71 -8.02 -7.47
CA SER A 168 14.26 -9.33 -7.11
C SER A 168 15.80 -9.31 -7.11
N MET A 169 16.43 -8.60 -8.05
CA MET A 169 17.88 -8.41 -8.09
C MET A 169 18.38 -7.59 -6.89
N LEU A 170 17.67 -6.51 -6.54
CA LEU A 170 17.98 -5.69 -5.36
C LEU A 170 17.86 -6.52 -4.08
N ASP A 171 16.75 -7.24 -3.91
CA ASP A 171 16.51 -8.11 -2.76
C ASP A 171 17.60 -9.18 -2.63
N LEU A 172 17.95 -9.85 -3.73
CA LEU A 172 18.97 -10.90 -3.74
C LEU A 172 20.36 -10.33 -3.39
N THR A 173 20.76 -9.25 -4.05
CA THR A 173 22.09 -8.65 -3.88
C THR A 173 22.28 -8.14 -2.45
N LEU A 174 21.31 -7.39 -1.94
CA LEU A 174 21.37 -6.84 -0.58
C LEU A 174 21.21 -7.92 0.48
N SER A 175 20.41 -8.96 0.25
CA SER A 175 20.26 -10.07 1.20
C SER A 175 21.52 -10.93 1.28
N ILE A 176 22.18 -11.23 0.16
CA ILE A 176 23.46 -11.94 0.14
C ILE A 176 24.52 -11.12 0.90
N GLY A 177 24.65 -9.82 0.59
CA GLY A 177 25.59 -8.94 1.28
C GLY A 177 25.31 -8.87 2.79
N SER A 178 24.05 -8.73 3.19
CA SER A 178 23.63 -8.71 4.59
C SER A 178 23.93 -10.04 5.27
N LEU A 179 23.66 -11.17 4.62
CA LEU A 179 23.95 -12.49 5.17
C LEU A 179 25.44 -12.68 5.41
N ILE A 180 26.31 -12.30 4.48
CA ILE A 180 27.77 -12.40 4.66
C ILE A 180 28.21 -11.58 5.88
N VAL A 181 27.72 -10.35 6.02
CA VAL A 181 28.06 -9.45 7.13
C VAL A 181 27.52 -9.97 8.46
N PHE A 182 26.28 -10.46 8.50
CA PHE A 182 25.60 -10.88 9.72
C PHE A 182 25.82 -12.35 10.07
N LEU A 183 26.40 -13.17 9.19
CA LEU A 183 26.63 -14.60 9.42
C LEU A 183 27.41 -14.88 10.73
N PRO A 184 28.52 -14.17 11.05
CA PRO A 184 29.23 -14.40 12.30
C PRO A 184 28.35 -14.14 13.54
N ILE A 185 27.54 -13.08 13.48
CA ILE A 185 26.60 -12.71 14.56
C ILE A 185 25.50 -13.76 14.67
N MET A 186 24.95 -14.23 13.55
CA MET A 186 23.93 -15.27 13.52
C MET A 186 24.43 -16.59 14.12
N VAL A 187 25.68 -16.99 13.83
CA VAL A 187 26.30 -18.17 14.42
C VAL A 187 26.50 -17.99 15.93
N ALA A 188 27.00 -16.83 16.38
CA ALA A 188 27.14 -16.53 17.80
C ALA A 188 25.79 -16.58 18.54
N MET A 189 24.73 -16.01 17.95
CA MET A 189 23.38 -16.06 18.50
C MET A 189 22.81 -17.48 18.53
N ALA A 190 23.05 -18.28 17.48
CA ALA A 190 22.64 -19.67 17.44
C ALA A 190 23.26 -20.50 18.58
N ILE A 191 24.55 -20.30 18.85
CA ILE A 191 25.25 -20.92 19.99
C ILE A 191 24.65 -20.44 21.30
N ALA A 192 24.48 -19.13 21.48
CA ALA A 192 23.90 -18.55 22.70
C ALA A 192 22.50 -19.09 23.00
N ILE A 193 21.63 -19.23 21.99
CA ILE A 193 20.28 -19.81 22.13
C ILE A 193 20.35 -21.27 22.57
N ARG A 194 21.31 -22.04 22.05
CA ARG A 194 21.48 -23.46 22.36
C ARG A 194 22.00 -23.67 23.79
N LEU A 195 22.82 -22.75 24.28
CA LEU A 195 23.33 -22.74 25.66
C LEU A 195 22.30 -22.22 26.67
N ASP A 196 21.44 -21.28 26.28
CA ASP A 196 20.43 -20.67 27.17
C ASP A 196 19.25 -21.61 27.46
N SER A 197 18.84 -22.45 26.50
CA SER A 197 17.79 -23.46 26.73
C SER A 197 17.85 -24.65 25.75
N PRO A 198 17.41 -25.87 26.16
CA PRO A 198 17.37 -27.03 25.27
C PRO A 198 16.34 -26.85 24.14
N GLY A 199 16.61 -27.42 22.96
CA GLY A 199 15.68 -27.44 21.81
C GLY A 199 16.22 -26.74 20.55
N PRO A 200 15.36 -26.46 19.55
CA PRO A 200 15.76 -25.95 18.24
C PRO A 200 16.20 -24.48 18.28
N ILE A 201 17.14 -24.11 17.40
CA ILE A 201 17.64 -22.73 17.27
C ILE A 201 16.61 -21.84 16.57
N PHE A 202 15.96 -22.36 15.54
CA PHE A 202 14.97 -21.63 14.75
C PHE A 202 13.55 -21.93 15.21
N HIS A 203 12.74 -20.88 15.25
CA HIS A 203 11.29 -20.95 15.34
C HIS A 203 10.71 -20.67 13.95
N LEU A 204 9.81 -21.54 13.50
CA LEU A 204 9.14 -21.44 12.20
C LEU A 204 7.75 -20.84 12.40
N ARG A 205 7.52 -19.63 11.88
CA ARG A 205 6.21 -18.98 11.94
C ARG A 205 5.46 -19.21 10.62
N GLY A 206 4.33 -19.90 10.67
CA GLY A 206 3.45 -20.09 9.52
C GLY A 206 2.80 -18.76 9.10
N VAL A 207 3.07 -18.33 7.87
CA VAL A 207 2.58 -17.06 7.30
C VAL A 207 2.12 -17.27 5.86
N VAL A 208 1.44 -16.25 5.32
CA VAL A 208 0.91 -16.24 3.96
C VAL A 208 1.74 -15.29 3.08
N GLY A 209 2.11 -15.76 1.88
CA GLY A 209 2.83 -15.01 0.86
C GLY A 209 2.01 -14.77 -0.40
N VAL A 210 2.72 -14.54 -1.52
CA VAL A 210 2.11 -14.23 -2.83
C VAL A 210 1.12 -15.32 -3.26
N GLY A 211 -0.03 -14.89 -3.77
CA GLY A 211 -1.11 -15.77 -4.23
C GLY A 211 -1.78 -16.55 -3.09
N GLY A 212 -1.55 -16.17 -1.83
CA GLY A 212 -2.09 -16.90 -0.69
C GLY A 212 -1.31 -18.17 -0.34
N LYS A 213 -0.12 -18.39 -0.93
CA LYS A 213 0.70 -19.56 -0.63
C LYS A 213 1.28 -19.47 0.78
N ARG A 214 1.13 -20.54 1.56
CA ARG A 214 1.69 -20.61 2.92
C ARG A 214 3.17 -20.94 2.88
N PHE A 215 3.94 -20.33 3.78
CA PHE A 215 5.34 -20.66 4.02
C PHE A 215 5.71 -20.41 5.48
N ASN A 216 6.90 -20.88 5.87
CA ASN A 216 7.42 -20.70 7.22
C ASN A 216 8.48 -19.59 7.23
N ALA A 217 8.19 -18.49 7.92
CA ALA A 217 9.17 -17.44 8.17
C ALA A 217 10.14 -17.91 9.28
N PHE A 218 11.44 -17.86 8.98
CA PHE A 218 12.49 -18.24 9.92
C PHE A 218 12.71 -17.14 10.94
N LYS A 219 12.68 -17.47 12.24
CA LYS A 219 13.11 -16.59 13.32
C LYS A 219 14.06 -17.34 14.24
N PHE A 220 14.91 -16.64 14.97
CA PHE A 220 15.56 -17.25 16.11
C PHE A 220 14.52 -17.53 17.20
N ARG A 221 14.67 -18.67 17.87
CA ARG A 221 13.83 -19.01 19.00
C ARG A 221 14.11 -18.05 20.15
N THR A 222 13.06 -17.36 20.60
CA THR A 222 13.11 -16.42 21.73
C THR A 222 12.37 -16.92 22.97
N MET A 223 11.61 -18.01 22.84
CA MET A 223 10.81 -18.60 23.92
C MET A 223 11.31 -20.00 24.27
N TYR A 224 11.06 -20.44 25.50
CA TYR A 224 11.29 -21.83 25.89
C TYR A 224 10.37 -22.78 25.10
N VAL A 225 10.78 -24.04 24.96
CA VAL A 225 9.97 -25.05 24.25
C VAL A 225 8.66 -25.36 24.99
N ASP A 226 8.67 -25.27 26.31
CA ASP A 226 7.53 -25.44 27.22
C ASP A 226 6.76 -24.11 27.46
N ALA A 227 6.86 -23.14 26.54
CA ALA A 227 6.23 -21.82 26.67
C ALA A 227 4.71 -21.88 26.95
N ASP A 228 3.98 -22.74 26.25
CA ASP A 228 2.53 -22.87 26.42
C ASP A 228 2.17 -23.52 27.76
N GLU A 229 2.97 -24.49 28.22
CA GLU A 229 2.81 -25.09 29.55
C GLU A 229 3.08 -24.07 30.65
N ARG A 230 4.10 -23.22 30.49
CA ARG A 230 4.38 -22.12 31.43
C ARG A 230 3.22 -21.14 31.53
N LEU A 231 2.57 -20.83 30.41
CA LEU A 231 1.37 -19.98 30.42
C LEU A 231 0.19 -20.67 31.09
N ALA A 232 -0.02 -21.96 30.82
CA ALA A 232 -1.13 -22.72 31.37
C ALA A 232 -1.05 -22.94 32.88
N ARG A 233 0.16 -22.94 33.45
CA ARG A 233 0.41 -23.10 34.89
C ARG A 233 0.06 -21.87 35.73
N ASP A 234 -0.13 -20.71 35.11
CA ASP A 234 -0.46 -19.46 35.80
C ASP A 234 -1.75 -18.85 35.22
N PRO A 235 -2.89 -19.01 35.93
CA PRO A 235 -4.18 -18.48 35.48
C PRO A 235 -4.23 -16.94 35.36
N GLU A 236 -3.43 -16.19 36.13
CA GLU A 236 -3.40 -14.74 36.06
C GLU A 236 -2.62 -14.26 34.83
N LEU A 237 -1.45 -14.87 34.57
CA LEU A 237 -0.70 -14.63 33.34
C LEU A 237 -1.50 -14.99 32.09
N ARG A 238 -2.28 -16.07 32.15
CA ARG A 238 -3.16 -16.48 31.05
C ARG A 238 -4.26 -15.46 30.80
N ARG A 239 -4.93 -14.96 31.85
CA ARG A 239 -5.94 -13.90 31.72
C ARG A 239 -5.35 -12.60 31.18
N GLU A 240 -4.19 -12.19 31.68
CA GLU A 240 -3.50 -10.99 31.18
C GLU A 240 -3.16 -11.13 29.69
N PHE A 241 -2.68 -12.31 29.27
CA PHE A 241 -2.38 -12.60 27.87
C PHE A 241 -3.63 -12.63 26.98
N GLU A 242 -4.75 -13.21 27.45
CA GLU A 242 -6.01 -13.24 26.70
C GLU A 242 -6.60 -11.85 26.50
N LEU A 243 -6.44 -10.93 27.47
CA LEU A 243 -6.93 -9.55 27.37
C LEU A 243 -6.05 -8.66 26.49
N ASN A 244 -4.73 -8.75 26.63
CA ASN A 244 -3.81 -7.78 26.03
C ASN A 244 -3.02 -8.33 24.83
N HIS A 245 -3.10 -9.64 24.56
CA HIS A 245 -2.26 -10.38 23.61
C HIS A 245 -0.74 -10.17 23.82
N LYS A 246 -0.33 -9.59 24.95
CA LYS A 246 1.02 -9.18 25.30
C LYS A 246 1.20 -9.23 26.82
N LEU A 247 2.37 -9.65 27.27
CA LEU A 247 2.75 -9.68 28.68
C LEU A 247 3.96 -8.78 28.87
N LYS A 248 3.93 -7.90 29.89
CA LYS A 248 5.02 -6.94 30.14
C LYS A 248 6.33 -7.62 30.57
N ASN A 249 6.22 -8.70 31.36
CA ASN A 249 7.32 -9.55 31.77
C ASN A 249 6.99 -11.00 31.40
N ASP A 250 7.09 -11.34 30.11
CA ASP A 250 6.71 -12.66 29.62
C ASP A 250 7.69 -13.75 30.14
N PRO A 251 7.27 -14.66 31.04
CA PRO A 251 8.13 -15.70 31.62
C PRO A 251 8.43 -16.83 30.63
N ARG A 252 7.78 -16.83 29.46
CA ARG A 252 8.03 -17.77 28.37
C ARG A 252 9.27 -17.41 27.57
N VAL A 253 9.73 -16.15 27.68
CA VAL A 253 10.87 -15.63 26.91
C VAL A 253 12.18 -15.95 27.64
N THR A 254 13.15 -16.50 26.92
CA THR A 254 14.46 -16.85 27.51
C THR A 254 15.31 -15.60 27.74
N ARG A 255 16.45 -15.72 28.44
CA ARG A 255 17.31 -14.56 28.73
C ARG A 255 17.90 -13.99 27.44
N ILE A 256 18.42 -14.87 26.58
CA ILE A 256 18.90 -14.50 25.24
C ILE A 256 17.73 -14.08 24.34
N GLY A 257 16.56 -14.73 24.46
CA GLY A 257 15.36 -14.36 23.73
C GLY A 257 14.92 -12.92 23.95
N ARG A 258 15.02 -12.42 25.19
CA ARG A 258 14.72 -11.02 25.53
C ARG A 258 15.69 -10.05 24.85
N PHE A 259 16.98 -10.38 24.83
CA PHE A 259 17.99 -9.59 24.13
C PHE A 259 17.71 -9.54 22.61
N LEU A 260 17.40 -10.70 22.01
CA LEU A 260 17.09 -10.81 20.59
C LEU A 260 15.86 -9.98 20.19
N ARG A 261 14.76 -10.05 20.96
CA ARG A 261 13.56 -9.25 20.69
C ARG A 261 13.82 -7.75 20.79
N ARG A 262 14.53 -7.31 21.84
CA ARG A 262 14.86 -5.90 22.06
C ARG A 262 15.69 -5.32 20.93
N THR A 263 16.60 -6.11 20.38
CA THR A 263 17.49 -5.70 19.27
C THR A 263 16.92 -6.03 17.88
N SER A 264 15.75 -6.69 17.82
CA SER A 264 15.16 -7.24 16.58
C SER A 264 16.08 -8.22 15.83
N LEU A 265 17.10 -8.75 16.49
CA LEU A 265 18.02 -9.73 15.90
C LEU A 265 17.35 -11.09 15.69
N ASP A 266 16.22 -11.35 16.35
CA ASP A 266 15.45 -12.58 16.15
C ASP A 266 14.92 -12.75 14.72
N GLU A 267 14.85 -11.67 13.94
CA GLU A 267 14.32 -11.66 12.58
C GLU A 267 15.40 -11.84 11.50
N LEU A 268 16.69 -11.80 11.84
CA LEU A 268 17.78 -11.99 10.87
C LEU A 268 17.67 -13.27 10.02
N PRO A 269 17.19 -14.42 10.54
CA PRO A 269 17.02 -15.62 9.73
C PRO A 269 16.02 -15.45 8.56
N GLN A 270 15.14 -14.44 8.59
CA GLN A 270 14.22 -14.15 7.48
C GLN A 270 14.94 -13.75 6.19
N LEU A 271 16.21 -13.33 6.26
CA LEU A 271 17.05 -13.13 5.07
C LEU A 271 17.13 -14.40 4.21
N ILE A 272 17.06 -15.59 4.84
CA ILE A 272 16.98 -16.87 4.13
C ILE A 272 15.67 -16.98 3.34
N ASN A 273 14.53 -16.53 3.91
CA ASN A 273 13.26 -16.50 3.19
C ASN A 273 13.30 -15.56 1.97
N VAL A 274 14.08 -14.48 2.03
CA VAL A 274 14.30 -13.59 0.89
C VAL A 274 15.08 -14.30 -0.20
N LEU A 275 16.16 -15.02 0.14
CA LEU A 275 16.91 -15.84 -0.82
C LEU A 275 16.07 -16.94 -1.46
N LEU A 276 15.16 -17.56 -0.68
CA LEU A 276 14.21 -18.55 -1.18
C LEU A 276 13.09 -17.94 -2.03
N GLY A 277 13.07 -16.62 -2.21
CA GLY A 277 12.07 -15.90 -2.98
C GLY A 277 10.68 -15.84 -2.33
N GLN A 278 10.55 -16.24 -1.05
CA GLN A 278 9.29 -16.24 -0.29
C GLN A 278 8.97 -14.85 0.28
N MET A 279 10.01 -14.09 0.63
CA MET A 279 9.92 -12.73 1.17
C MET A 279 10.71 -11.74 0.29
N SER A 280 10.54 -10.46 0.59
CA SER A 280 11.35 -9.34 0.08
C SER A 280 12.03 -8.62 1.25
N LEU A 281 13.08 -7.83 1.00
CA LEU A 281 13.62 -6.96 2.05
C LEU A 281 12.59 -5.91 2.46
N VAL A 282 11.93 -5.31 1.48
CA VAL A 282 10.89 -4.30 1.68
C VAL A 282 9.55 -4.80 1.15
N GLY A 283 8.52 -4.74 1.99
CA GLY A 283 7.19 -5.18 1.62
C GLY A 283 6.18 -4.96 2.74
N PRO A 284 4.90 -5.30 2.51
CA PRO A 284 3.91 -5.36 3.57
C PRO A 284 4.31 -6.35 4.65
N ARG A 285 3.74 -6.22 5.85
CA ARG A 285 4.03 -7.13 6.94
C ARG A 285 3.70 -8.58 6.57
N MET A 286 4.56 -9.53 6.94
CA MET A 286 4.15 -10.94 6.95
C MET A 286 3.02 -11.17 7.96
N ILE A 287 1.97 -11.86 7.54
CA ILE A 287 0.80 -12.13 8.37
C ILE A 287 0.44 -13.61 8.36
N THR A 288 -0.22 -14.05 9.42
CA THR A 288 -0.84 -15.37 9.52
C THR A 288 -2.13 -15.43 8.68
N GLU A 289 -2.65 -16.65 8.43
CA GLU A 289 -3.94 -16.79 7.75
C GLU A 289 -5.09 -16.15 8.55
N GLU A 290 -5.04 -16.26 9.87
CA GLU A 290 -6.03 -15.66 10.77
C GLU A 290 -6.03 -14.13 10.68
N GLU A 291 -4.84 -13.52 10.67
CA GLU A 291 -4.67 -12.08 10.44
C GLU A 291 -5.13 -11.67 9.03
N ARG A 292 -4.95 -12.54 8.02
CA ARG A 292 -5.34 -12.26 6.63
C ARG A 292 -6.84 -12.04 6.47
N VAL A 293 -7.67 -12.69 7.27
CA VAL A 293 -9.13 -12.47 7.26
C VAL A 293 -9.46 -11.04 7.69
N ARG A 294 -8.71 -10.47 8.64
CA ARG A 294 -8.93 -9.11 9.15
C ARG A 294 -8.61 -8.00 8.13
N TYR A 295 -7.88 -8.31 7.05
CA TYR A 295 -7.62 -7.36 5.96
C TYR A 295 -8.85 -7.11 5.07
N GLY A 296 -9.92 -7.91 5.19
CA GLY A 296 -11.18 -7.70 4.47
C GLY A 296 -10.98 -7.52 2.96
N LYS A 297 -11.49 -6.41 2.41
CA LYS A 297 -11.40 -6.06 0.99
C LYS A 297 -9.96 -5.93 0.45
N PHE A 298 -8.98 -5.66 1.32
CA PHE A 298 -7.58 -5.49 0.93
C PHE A 298 -6.79 -6.81 0.86
N ARG A 299 -7.41 -7.94 1.24
CA ARG A 299 -6.77 -9.26 1.25
C ARG A 299 -6.16 -9.65 -0.09
N MET A 300 -6.85 -9.32 -1.20
CA MET A 300 -6.37 -9.65 -2.53
C MET A 300 -5.11 -8.85 -2.86
N ASN A 301 -5.13 -7.54 -2.63
CA ASN A 301 -3.98 -6.64 -2.84
C ASN A 301 -2.75 -7.09 -2.08
N LEU A 302 -2.92 -7.44 -0.80
CA LEU A 302 -1.82 -7.95 0.02
C LEU A 302 -1.18 -9.21 -0.58
N SER A 303 -1.99 -10.08 -1.18
CA SER A 303 -1.53 -11.33 -1.79
C SER A 303 -0.81 -11.12 -3.14
N THR A 304 -0.75 -9.89 -3.66
CA THR A 304 -0.10 -9.60 -4.97
C THR A 304 1.40 -9.34 -4.86
N VAL A 305 1.91 -9.08 -3.65
CA VAL A 305 3.33 -8.74 -3.40
C VAL A 305 3.93 -9.64 -2.33
N LYS A 306 5.25 -9.81 -2.36
CA LYS A 306 5.95 -10.58 -1.32
C LYS A 306 5.92 -9.79 0.00
N PRO A 307 5.68 -10.45 1.14
CA PRO A 307 5.83 -9.80 2.43
C PRO A 307 7.29 -9.39 2.66
N GLY A 308 7.49 -8.27 3.36
CA GLY A 308 8.78 -7.67 3.66
C GLY A 308 9.33 -8.06 5.03
N ILE A 309 10.67 -8.03 5.16
CA ILE A 309 11.32 -7.98 6.49
C ILE A 309 11.06 -6.60 7.12
N THR A 310 11.24 -5.54 6.33
CA THR A 310 10.83 -4.17 6.67
C THR A 310 9.71 -3.68 5.74
N GLY A 311 9.05 -2.58 6.11
CA GLY A 311 7.88 -2.06 5.42
C GLY A 311 7.55 -0.64 5.86
N LEU A 312 6.65 0.02 5.13
CA LEU A 312 6.30 1.41 5.38
C LEU A 312 5.80 1.63 6.81
N TRP A 313 4.91 0.77 7.30
CA TRP A 313 4.40 0.89 8.66
C TRP A 313 5.50 0.72 9.74
N GLN A 314 6.54 -0.08 9.49
CA GLN A 314 7.67 -0.28 10.40
C GLN A 314 8.54 0.97 10.55
N VAL A 315 8.54 1.86 9.56
CA VAL A 315 9.29 3.12 9.59
C VAL A 315 8.42 4.33 9.91
N SER A 316 7.09 4.23 9.76
CA SER A 316 6.14 5.33 9.98
C SER A 316 5.57 5.48 11.40
N GLY A 317 5.84 4.56 12.33
CA GLY A 317 5.38 4.69 13.72
C GLY A 317 5.32 3.40 14.56
N ARG A 318 5.48 2.22 13.93
CA ARG A 318 5.46 0.90 14.59
C ARG A 318 4.25 0.68 15.52
N SER A 319 4.47 0.74 16.83
CA SER A 319 3.53 0.35 17.88
C SER A 319 2.44 1.37 18.15
N ASP A 320 2.65 2.63 17.77
CA ASP A 320 1.73 3.75 18.04
C ASP A 320 0.64 3.89 16.97
N VAL A 321 0.73 3.06 15.92
CA VAL A 321 -0.18 3.05 14.77
C VAL A 321 -1.26 2.00 14.99
N SER A 322 -2.53 2.36 14.78
CA SER A 322 -3.68 1.44 14.89
C SER A 322 -3.59 0.30 13.87
N TYR A 323 -4.40 -0.75 14.02
CA TYR A 323 -4.37 -1.85 13.06
C TYR A 323 -4.83 -1.39 11.67
N GLU A 324 -5.87 -0.56 11.63
CA GLU A 324 -6.45 0.02 10.41
C GLU A 324 -5.43 0.91 9.69
N GLU A 325 -4.73 1.77 10.43
CA GLU A 325 -3.68 2.62 9.87
C GLU A 325 -2.52 1.79 9.30
N ARG A 326 -2.14 0.68 9.96
CA ARG A 326 -1.12 -0.24 9.41
C ARG A 326 -1.56 -0.86 8.09
N VAL A 327 -2.81 -1.32 8.00
CA VAL A 327 -3.37 -1.85 6.75
C VAL A 327 -3.32 -0.77 5.66
N MET A 328 -3.67 0.48 5.99
CA MET A 328 -3.61 1.59 5.05
C MET A 328 -2.18 1.94 4.60
N LEU A 329 -1.19 1.85 5.48
CA LEU A 329 0.23 2.02 5.14
C LEU A 329 0.74 0.89 4.23
N ASP A 330 0.36 -0.35 4.49
CA ASP A 330 0.66 -1.48 3.61
C ASP A 330 0.01 -1.29 2.23
N MET A 331 -1.24 -0.84 2.18
CA MET A 331 -1.90 -0.48 0.92
C MET A 331 -1.22 0.70 0.23
N ASN A 332 -0.75 1.70 0.98
CA ASN A 332 -0.02 2.83 0.41
C ASN A 332 1.30 2.39 -0.22
N TYR A 333 2.02 1.48 0.43
CA TYR A 333 3.23 0.86 -0.12
C TYR A 333 2.95 0.10 -1.42
N ILE A 334 1.95 -0.79 -1.39
CA ILE A 334 1.56 -1.57 -2.56
C ILE A 334 1.15 -0.63 -3.71
N ARG A 335 0.43 0.46 -3.40
CA ARG A 335 -0.07 1.39 -4.40
C ARG A 335 1.00 2.24 -5.06
N ASN A 336 1.97 2.71 -4.28
CA ASN A 336 2.99 3.66 -4.70
C ASN A 336 4.36 3.01 -4.83
N TYR A 337 4.39 1.70 -5.10
CA TYR A 337 5.62 0.96 -5.23
C TYR A 337 6.55 1.62 -6.25
N SER A 338 7.80 1.81 -5.85
CA SER A 338 8.92 2.08 -6.74
C SER A 338 10.21 1.66 -6.06
N ILE A 339 11.25 1.43 -6.86
CA ILE A 339 12.58 1.06 -6.33
C ILE A 339 13.15 2.16 -5.44
N TRP A 340 12.91 3.42 -5.81
CA TRP A 340 13.28 4.56 -4.96
C TRP A 340 12.54 4.55 -3.63
N PHE A 341 11.29 4.09 -3.62
CA PHE A 341 10.55 3.98 -2.38
C PHE A 341 11.06 2.83 -1.50
N ASP A 342 11.46 1.69 -2.08
CA ASP A 342 12.16 0.62 -1.36
C ASP A 342 13.46 1.12 -0.73
N LEU A 343 14.31 1.82 -1.51
CA LEU A 343 15.56 2.40 -1.00
C LEU A 343 15.32 3.42 0.11
N HIS A 344 14.28 4.24 -0.01
CA HIS A 344 13.87 5.18 1.04
C HIS A 344 13.46 4.45 2.32
N ILE A 345 12.65 3.39 2.23
CA ILE A 345 12.24 2.60 3.39
C ILE A 345 13.43 1.89 4.03
N LEU A 346 14.34 1.32 3.24
CA LEU A 346 15.59 0.72 3.76
C LEU A 346 16.44 1.74 4.52
N TRP A 347 16.59 2.95 3.98
CA TRP A 347 17.32 4.02 4.65
C TRP A 347 16.66 4.43 5.98
N GLN A 348 15.32 4.55 5.99
CA GLN A 348 14.55 4.85 7.21
C GLN A 348 14.55 3.69 8.22
N THR A 349 14.82 2.46 7.78
CA THR A 349 14.87 1.29 8.66
C THR A 349 16.08 1.33 9.60
N ILE A 350 17.23 1.85 9.15
CA ILE A 350 18.46 1.94 9.96
C ILE A 350 18.23 2.71 11.29
N PRO A 351 17.78 3.98 11.28
CA PRO A 351 17.52 4.70 12.53
C PRO A 351 16.35 4.10 13.32
N ALA A 352 15.36 3.49 12.65
CA ALA A 352 14.23 2.86 13.32
C ALA A 352 14.65 1.62 14.14
N VAL A 353 15.59 0.83 13.64
CA VAL A 353 16.16 -0.33 14.36
C VAL A 353 17.10 0.14 15.48
N LEU A 354 17.98 1.12 15.22
CA LEU A 354 18.94 1.60 16.21
C LEU A 354 18.29 2.31 17.40
N LYS A 355 17.19 3.04 17.19
CA LYS A 355 16.55 3.84 18.26
C LYS A 355 15.70 3.02 19.24
N SER A 356 15.57 1.69 19.07
CA SER A 356 14.81 0.79 19.96
C SER A 356 13.41 1.29 20.37
N ARG A 357 12.77 2.19 19.61
CA ARG A 357 11.44 2.70 19.96
C ARG A 357 10.41 1.61 19.68
N GLY A 358 9.84 1.05 20.76
CA GLY A 358 8.67 0.16 20.71
C GLY A 358 8.94 -1.36 20.69
N ALA A 359 10.18 -1.82 20.90
CA ALA A 359 10.46 -3.23 21.14
C ALA A 359 10.35 -3.52 22.65
N TYR A 360 9.16 -3.91 23.11
CA TYR A 360 8.91 -4.40 24.48
C TYR A 360 8.96 -5.93 24.51
#